data_AF-A0A350QQV1-F1
#
_entry.id   AF-A0A350QQV1-F1
#
_cell.length_a   1.000
_cell.length_b   1.000
_cell.length_c   1.000
_cell.angle_alpha   90.00
_cell.angle_beta   90.00
_cell.angle_gamma   90.00
#
_symmetry.space_group_name_H-M   'P 1'
#
loop_
_entity.id
_entity.type
_entity.pdbx_description
1 polymer ?
#
loop_
_entity_poly.entity_id
_entity_poly.type
_entity_poly.pdbx_seq_one_letter_code
_entity_poly.pdbx_strand_id
1 'polypeptide(L)'
;DLMPADITGTSVVMEDPASGQRTIAFRKGPVFGQLLLADEINRASPKSQAALLEAMQERSVTAGGETHRLQTPFFVMATQN
;
A
#
# COMPACT_ATOMS: atom_id res chain seq x y z
N ASP A 1 -8.15 9.26 9.89
CA ASP A 1 -6.76 8.87 10.15
C ASP A 1 -6.35 7.92 9.04
N LEU A 2 -5.15 8.09 8.50
CA LEU A 2 -4.64 7.22 7.45
C LEU A 2 -4.21 5.91 8.11
N MET A 3 -4.70 4.77 7.63
CA MET A 3 -4.25 3.45 8.11
C MET A 3 -3.09 2.93 7.26
N PRO A 4 -2.25 2.03 7.78
CA PRO A 4 -1.18 1.39 6.98
C PRO A 4 -1.70 0.77 5.67
N ALA A 5 -2.88 0.13 5.72
CA ALA A 5 -3.51 -0.50 4.57
C ALA A 5 -3.94 0.51 3.48
N ASP A 6 -4.14 1.78 3.82
CA ASP A 6 -4.42 2.85 2.85
C ASP A 6 -3.17 3.24 2.06
N ILE A 7 -1.98 2.85 2.54
CA ILE A 7 -0.67 3.08 1.89
C ILE A 7 -0.24 1.82 1.14
N THR A 8 -0.18 0.68 1.84
CA THR A 8 0.36 -0.57 1.30
C THR A 8 -0.66 -1.37 0.50
N GLY A 9 -1.95 -1.20 0.76
CA GLY A 9 -3.02 -1.99 0.17
C GLY A 9 -3.66 -2.95 1.17
N THR A 10 -4.71 -3.65 0.73
CA THR A 10 -5.47 -4.56 1.59
C THR A 10 -5.99 -5.75 0.81
N SER A 11 -6.16 -6.88 1.48
CA SER A 11 -6.85 -8.04 0.91
C SER A 11 -8.37 -7.84 1.00
N VAL A 12 -9.05 -7.96 -0.13
CA VAL A 12 -10.51 -7.85 -0.23
C VAL A 12 -11.11 -9.18 -0.66
N VAL A 13 -12.29 -9.49 -0.15
CA VAL A 13 -13.09 -10.62 -0.65
C VAL A 13 -13.86 -10.14 -1.86
N MET A 14 -13.63 -10.77 -3.01
CA MET A 14 -14.39 -10.54 -4.23
C MET A 14 -15.27 -11.76 -4.48
N GLU A 15 -16.51 -11.51 -4.86
CA GLU A 15 -17.46 -12.55 -5.29
C GLU A 15 -17.59 -12.48 -6.81
N ASP A 16 -17.39 -13.60 -7.48
CA ASP A 16 -17.61 -13.71 -8.92
C ASP A 16 -19.13 -13.63 -9.20
N PRO A 17 -19.61 -12.60 -9.94
CA PRO A 17 -21.03 -12.43 -10.21
C PRO A 17 -21.65 -13.59 -11.01
N ALA A 18 -20.87 -14.34 -11.79
CA ALA A 18 -21.35 -15.43 -12.62
C ALA A 18 -21.42 -16.77 -11.87
N SER A 19 -20.48 -17.02 -10.95
CA SER A 19 -20.36 -18.31 -10.26
C SER A 19 -20.73 -18.26 -8.76
N GLY A 20 -20.84 -17.08 -8.16
CA GLY A 20 -21.02 -16.89 -6.71
C GLY A 20 -19.80 -17.28 -5.87
N GLN A 21 -18.67 -17.62 -6.51
CA GLN A 21 -17.46 -18.04 -5.82
C GLN A 21 -16.76 -16.86 -5.16
N ARG A 22 -16.37 -17.01 -3.89
CA ARG A 22 -15.59 -16.01 -3.16
C ARG A 22 -14.10 -16.26 -3.31
N THR A 23 -13.38 -15.22 -3.68
CA THR A 23 -11.92 -15.20 -3.80
C THR A 23 -11.35 -14.08 -2.94
N ILE A 24 -10.14 -14.27 -2.43
CA ILE A 24 -9.38 -13.20 -1.76
C ILE A 24 -8.46 -12.61 -2.81
N ALA A 25 -8.56 -11.30 -3.03
CA ALA A 25 -7.65 -10.57 -3.92
C ALA A 25 -6.97 -9.43 -3.20
N PHE A 26 -5.70 -9.24 -3.50
CA PHE A 26 -4.95 -8.11 -2.97
C PHE A 26 -5.25 -6.85 -3.78
N ARG A 27 -5.83 -5.84 -3.12
CA ARG A 27 -6.03 -4.51 -3.69
C ARG A 27 -4.81 -3.66 -3.34
N LYS A 28 -3.96 -3.43 -4.35
CA LYS A 28 -2.74 -2.61 -4.25
C LYS A 28 -3.05 -1.21 -3.74
N GLY A 29 -2.23 -0.73 -2.80
CA GLY A 29 -2.27 0.64 -2.31
C GLY A 29 -1.47 1.63 -3.18
N PRO A 30 -1.47 2.92 -2.82
CA PRO A 30 -0.76 3.98 -3.55
C PRO A 30 0.75 3.74 -3.74
N VAL A 31 1.42 3.01 -2.84
CA VAL A 31 2.87 2.72 -2.97
C VAL A 31 3.24 1.91 -4.21
N PHE A 32 2.27 1.31 -4.91
CA PHE A 32 2.51 0.61 -6.16
C PHE A 32 2.60 1.53 -7.38
N GLY A 33 2.37 2.84 -7.22
CA GLY A 33 2.67 3.84 -8.25
C GLY A 33 4.16 4.18 -8.30
N GLN A 34 4.66 4.63 -9.45
CA GLN A 34 6.08 4.98 -9.63
C GLN A 34 6.46 6.32 -8.97
N LEU A 35 5.49 7.21 -8.77
CA LEU A 35 5.63 8.48 -8.06
C LEU A 35 4.51 8.62 -7.03
N LEU A 36 4.89 8.80 -5.77
CA LEU A 36 3.97 9.02 -4.66
C LEU A 36 4.24 10.40 -4.03
N LEU A 37 3.20 11.22 -3.92
CA LEU A 37 3.22 12.48 -3.18
C LEU A 37 2.59 12.25 -1.80
N ALA A 38 3.38 12.35 -0.74
CA ALA A 38 2.95 12.18 0.64
C ALA A 38 2.92 13.54 1.35
N ASP A 39 1.81 14.26 1.16
CA ASP A 39 1.62 15.59 1.74
C ASP A 39 1.37 15.51 3.26
N GLU A 40 1.98 16.40 4.02
CA GLU A 40 1.89 16.50 5.49
C GLU A 40 2.10 15.15 6.20
N ILE A 41 3.18 14.43 5.86
CA ILE A 41 3.41 13.05 6.33
C ILE A 41 3.42 12.93 7.86
N ASN A 42 3.78 14.01 8.56
CA ASN A 42 3.75 14.11 10.02
C ASN A 42 2.35 14.02 10.64
N ARG A 43 1.27 14.23 9.87
CA ARG A 43 -0.11 14.07 10.34
C ARG A 43 -0.58 12.61 10.34
N ALA A 44 0.08 11.73 9.58
CA ALA A 44 -0.23 10.31 9.61
C ALA A 44 0.23 9.68 10.92
N SER A 45 -0.49 8.66 11.40
CA SER A 45 -0.06 7.91 12.59
C SER A 45 1.35 7.33 12.43
N PRO A 46 2.12 7.12 13.52
CA PRO A 46 3.45 6.50 13.44
C PRO A 46 3.47 5.15 12.71
N LYS A 47 2.40 4.35 12.83
CA LYS A 47 2.28 3.06 12.13
C LYS A 47 2.14 3.22 10.62
N SER A 48 1.40 4.23 10.18
CA SER A 48 1.20 4.51 8.76
C SER A 48 2.48 5.08 8.14
N GLN A 49 3.17 5.97 8.86
CA GLN A 49 4.51 6.43 8.45
C GLN A 49 5.49 5.26 8.34
N ALA A 50 5.52 4.36 9.32
CA ALA A 50 6.37 3.17 9.29
C ALA A 50 6.07 2.27 8.07
N ALA A 51 4.81 2.05 7.73
CA ALA A 51 4.42 1.23 6.58
C ALA A 51 4.91 1.83 5.24
N LEU A 52 4.89 3.17 5.09
CA LEU A 52 5.46 3.84 3.93
C LEU A 52 6.99 3.65 3.88
N LEU A 53 7.67 3.89 5.00
CA LEU A 53 9.13 3.77 5.10
C LEU A 53 9.61 2.33 4.84
N GLU A 54 8.87 1.34 5.34
CA GLU A 54 9.13 -0.07 5.08
C GLU A 54 9.01 -0.39 3.58
N ALA A 55 7.94 0.05 2.92
CA ALA A 55 7.77 -0.13 1.49
C ALA A 55 8.88 0.54 0.67
N MET A 56 9.36 1.71 1.09
CA MET A 56 10.50 2.41 0.49
C MET A 56 11.80 1.64 0.64
N GLN A 57 12.05 1.09 1.83
CA GLN A 57 13.29 0.38 2.15
C GLN A 57 13.34 -1.00 1.47
N GLU A 58 12.28 -1.78 1.61
CA GLU A 58 12.20 -3.16 1.11
C GLU A 58 11.88 -3.24 -0.39
N ARG A 59 11.44 -2.12 -0.99
CA ARG A 59 10.96 -2.06 -2.39
C ARG A 59 9.90 -3.12 -2.69
N SER A 60 9.11 -3.46 -1.69
CA SER A 60 8.05 -4.45 -1.76
C SER A 60 7.04 -4.25 -0.63
N VAL A 61 5.88 -4.88 -0.78
CA VAL A 61 4.85 -4.99 0.25
C VAL A 61 4.50 -6.45 0.39
N THR A 62 4.48 -6.96 1.62
CA THR A 62 4.02 -8.33 1.90
C THR A 62 2.62 -8.30 2.50
N ALA A 63 1.67 -8.99 1.87
CA ALA A 63 0.29 -9.09 2.32
C ALA A 63 -0.25 -10.51 2.11
N GLY A 64 -0.95 -11.04 3.11
CA GLY A 64 -1.54 -12.39 3.01
C GLY A 64 -0.54 -13.52 2.74
N GLY A 65 0.74 -13.33 3.09
CA GLY A 65 1.82 -14.30 2.82
C GLY A 65 2.44 -14.18 1.42
N GLU A 66 1.97 -13.26 0.58
CA GLU A 66 2.55 -12.97 -0.73
C GLU A 66 3.33 -11.66 -0.70
N THR A 67 4.52 -11.64 -1.30
CA THR A 67 5.33 -10.43 -1.45
C THR A 67 5.17 -9.84 -2.85
N HIS A 68 4.67 -8.62 -2.91
CA HIS A 68 4.49 -7.87 -4.15
C HIS A 68 5.61 -6.82 -4.30
N ARG A 69 6.40 -6.91 -5.38
CA ARG A 69 7.49 -5.96 -5.67
C ARG A 69 6.93 -4.61 -6.17
N LEU A 70 7.54 -3.52 -5.73
CA LEU A 70 7.29 -2.20 -6.29
C LEU A 70 8.02 -2.07 -7.63
N GLN A 71 7.36 -1.48 -8.63
CA GLN A 71 7.97 -1.30 -9.95
C GLN A 71 9.03 -0.20 -9.91
N THR A 72 10.15 -0.41 -10.61
CA THR A 72 11.21 0.59 -10.77
C THR A 72 10.92 1.47 -12.00
N PRO A 73 11.12 2.80 -11.93
CA PRO A 73 11.48 3.57 -10.74
C PRO A 73 10.35 3.72 -9.72
N PHE A 74 10.72 3.85 -8.44
CA PHE A 74 9.81 4.18 -7.33
C PHE A 74 10.36 5.38 -6.55
N PHE A 75 9.63 6.49 -6.60
CA PHE A 75 9.97 7.75 -5.95
C PHE A 75 8.85 8.20 -5.00
N VAL A 76 9.26 8.69 -3.83
CA VAL A 76 8.36 9.32 -2.86
C VAL A 76 8.83 10.75 -2.65
N MET A 77 7.91 11.70 -2.79
CA MET A 77 8.10 13.09 -2.41
C MET A 77 7.17 13.38 -1.24
N ALA A 78 7.73 13.78 -0.11
CA ALA A 78 6.95 14.05 1.10
C ALA A 78 7.13 15.50 1.55
N THR A 79 6.07 16.09 2.09
CA THR A 79 6.12 17.40 2.76
C THR A 79 5.85 17.20 4.25
N GLN A 80 6.31 18.15 5.06
CA GLN A 80 6.06 18.19 6.48
C GLN A 80 5.80 19.65 6.89
N ASN A 81 4.75 19.87 7.69
CA ASN A 81 4.46 21.15 8.34
C ASN A 81 5.01 21.19 9.76
#